data_AF-A0A1B6EIA4-F1
#
_entry.id   AF-A0A1B6EIA4-F1
#
_cell.length_a   1.000
_cell.length_b   1.000
_cell.length_c   1.000
_cell.angle_alpha   90.00
_cell.angle_beta   90.00
_cell.angle_gamma   90.00
#
_symmetry.space_group_name_H-M   'P 1'
#
loop_
_entity.id
_entity.type
_entity.pdbx_description
1 polymer ?
#
loop_
_entity_poly.entity_id
_entity_poly.type
_entity_poly.pdbx_seq_one_letter_code
_entity_poly.pdbx_strand_id
1 'polypeptide(L)'
;MGTGDADITLVDLTVMWDVQGKPVTKKGTQFMEITDFKVDIVPKAMKMQLDNLFNGNQELAKTMNTFLNENWEDVYKQLKPSIERSFSQLMTTIGSKLLEKTPYSKMFPDM
;
A
#
# COMPACT_ATOMS: atom_id res chain seq x y z
N MET A 1 21.01 15.68 -7.87
CA MET A 1 19.89 15.72 -6.90
C MET A 1 18.73 16.37 -7.62
N GLY A 2 17.59 15.69 -7.72
CA GLY A 2 16.39 16.21 -8.35
C GLY A 2 15.40 16.66 -7.29
N THR A 3 14.69 17.76 -7.54
CA THR A 3 13.61 18.26 -6.70
C THR A 3 12.43 18.54 -7.62
N GLY A 4 11.43 17.66 -7.58
CA GLY A 4 10.31 17.71 -8.51
C GLY A 4 9.32 16.59 -8.21
N ASP A 5 8.22 16.61 -8.95
CA ASP A 5 7.17 15.61 -8.81
C ASP A 5 7.67 14.23 -9.28
N ALA A 6 7.15 13.21 -8.62
CA ALA A 6 7.43 11.82 -8.92
C ALA A 6 6.11 11.09 -9.13
N ASP A 7 5.86 10.67 -10.37
CA ASP A 7 4.72 9.87 -10.72
C ASP A 7 5.12 8.40 -10.77
N ILE A 8 4.47 7.58 -9.95
CA ILE A 8 4.68 6.13 -9.90
C ILE A 8 3.33 5.45 -10.09
N THR A 9 3.23 4.64 -11.14
CA THR A 9 2.03 3.84 -11.44
C THR A 9 2.36 2.37 -11.35
N LEU A 10 1.64 1.63 -10.49
CA LEU A 10 1.66 0.17 -10.44
C LEU A 10 0.52 -0.40 -11.28
N VAL A 11 0.83 -1.31 -12.19
CA VAL A 11 -0.12 -1.86 -13.18
C VAL A 11 -0.42 -3.32 -12.89
N ASP A 12 -1.69 -3.71 -13.06
CA ASP A 12 -2.20 -5.07 -12.84
C ASP A 12 -1.76 -5.67 -11.51
N LEU A 13 -2.10 -4.96 -10.43
CA LEU A 13 -1.79 -5.37 -9.07
C LEU A 13 -2.54 -6.65 -8.69
N THR A 14 -1.80 -7.65 -8.24
CA THR A 14 -2.33 -8.68 -7.35
C THR A 14 -2.05 -8.26 -5.92
N VAL A 15 -3.06 -8.29 -5.06
CA VAL A 15 -2.89 -7.91 -3.65
C VAL A 15 -3.46 -8.99 -2.75
N MET A 16 -2.63 -9.47 -1.83
CA MET A 16 -3.04 -10.44 -0.81
C MET A 16 -3.02 -9.76 0.55
N TRP A 17 -4.11 -9.92 1.31
CA TRP A 17 -4.26 -9.35 2.66
C TRP A 17 -4.38 -10.47 3.67
N ASP A 18 -3.65 -10.34 4.78
CA ASP A 18 -3.82 -11.16 5.97
C ASP A 18 -4.20 -10.23 7.13
N VAL A 19 -5.43 -10.39 7.62
CA VAL A 19 -5.99 -9.55 8.66
C VAL A 19 -6.26 -10.41 9.88
N GLN A 20 -5.61 -10.06 10.99
CA GLN A 20 -5.81 -10.73 12.27
C GLN A 20 -6.55 -9.79 13.20
N GLY A 21 -7.50 -10.35 13.94
CA GLY A 21 -8.26 -9.60 14.91
C GLY A 21 -8.73 -10.49 16.06
N LYS A 22 -9.16 -9.83 17.13
CA LYS A 22 -9.72 -10.47 18.31
C LYS A 22 -11.05 -9.83 18.69
N PRO A 23 -11.98 -10.59 19.29
CA PRO A 23 -13.18 -10.00 19.85
C PRO A 23 -12.86 -9.11 21.06
N VAL A 24 -13.54 -7.97 21.17
CA VAL A 24 -13.49 -7.06 22.31
C VAL A 24 -14.90 -6.64 22.72
N THR A 25 -15.19 -6.68 24.02
CA THR A 25 -16.52 -6.29 24.55
C THR A 25 -16.52 -4.83 24.94
N LYS A 26 -17.38 -4.03 24.32
CA LYS A 26 -17.62 -2.62 24.64
C LYS A 26 -19.10 -2.46 25.04
N LYS A 27 -19.37 -2.07 26.30
CA LYS A 27 -20.73 -1.87 26.85
C LYS A 27 -21.67 -3.07 26.63
N GLY A 28 -21.17 -4.29 26.83
CA GLY A 28 -21.94 -5.52 26.65
C GLY A 28 -22.13 -5.99 25.21
N THR A 29 -21.61 -5.26 24.22
CA THR A 29 -21.61 -5.69 22.81
C THR A 29 -20.20 -6.08 22.38
N GLN A 30 -20.05 -7.22 21.72
CA GLN A 30 -18.77 -7.69 21.19
C GLN A 30 -18.51 -7.07 19.80
N PHE A 31 -17.30 -6.59 19.57
CA PHE A 31 -16.80 -6.04 18.31
C PHE A 31 -15.49 -6.71 17.93
N MET A 32 -15.06 -6.60 16.67
CA MET A 32 -13.73 -7.04 16.26
C MET A 32 -12.71 -5.89 16.43
N GLU A 33 -11.58 -6.16 17.07
CA GLU A 33 -10.41 -5.28 17.09
C GLU A 33 -9.34 -5.88 16.18
N ILE A 34 -8.86 -5.12 15.19
CA ILE A 34 -7.74 -5.54 14.33
C ILE A 34 -6.46 -5.48 15.16
N THR A 35 -5.73 -6.59 15.22
CA THR A 35 -4.44 -6.69 15.92
C THR A 35 -3.25 -6.66 14.96
N ASP A 36 -3.45 -7.14 13.73
CA ASP A 36 -2.42 -7.11 12.68
C ASP A 36 -3.08 -7.00 11.30
N PHE A 37 -2.44 -6.26 10.40
CA PHE A 37 -2.84 -6.16 9.00
C PHE A 37 -1.58 -6.25 8.16
N LYS A 38 -1.41 -7.37 7.48
CA LYS A 38 -0.34 -7.60 6.52
C LYS A 38 -0.88 -7.52 5.10
N VAL A 39 -0.05 -6.99 4.22
CA VAL A 39 -0.36 -6.88 2.80
C VAL A 39 0.86 -7.30 2.01
N ASP A 40 0.63 -8.08 0.96
CA ASP A 40 1.60 -8.36 -0.09
C ASP A 40 1.06 -7.76 -1.39
N ILE A 41 1.75 -6.74 -1.91
CA ILE A 41 1.38 -6.05 -3.17
C ILE A 41 2.32 -6.54 -4.27
N VAL A 42 1.77 -7.09 -5.35
CA VAL A 42 2.55 -7.64 -6.47
C VAL A 42 2.07 -7.03 -7.79
N PRO A 43 2.74 -6.00 -8.33
CA PRO A 43 2.49 -5.50 -9.68
C PRO A 43 3.00 -6.45 -10.76
N LYS A 44 2.35 -6.43 -11.94
CA LYS A 44 2.95 -6.99 -13.16
C LYS A 44 3.89 -6.01 -13.88
N ALA A 45 3.71 -4.71 -13.64
CA ALA A 45 4.61 -3.67 -14.13
C ALA A 45 4.55 -2.42 -13.22
N MET A 46 5.63 -1.65 -13.21
CA MET A 46 5.68 -0.32 -12.62
C MET A 46 6.19 0.69 -13.64
N LYS A 47 5.51 1.83 -13.75
CA LYS A 47 5.94 2.97 -14.56
C LYS A 47 6.33 4.12 -13.66
N MET A 48 7.45 4.75 -13.96
CA MET A 48 7.98 5.88 -13.22
C MET A 48 8.24 7.06 -14.13
N GLN A 49 7.90 8.25 -13.67
CA GLN A 49 8.28 9.51 -14.27
C GLN A 49 8.76 10.43 -13.16
N LEU A 50 10.04 10.81 -13.22
CA LEU A 50 10.67 11.72 -12.29
C LEU A 50 11.00 13.02 -13.02
N ASP A 51 10.47 14.12 -12.51
CA ASP A 51 10.66 15.45 -13.09
C ASP A 51 11.79 16.22 -12.39
N ASN A 52 12.28 17.28 -13.07
CA ASN A 52 13.35 18.15 -12.59
C ASN A 52 14.65 17.43 -12.18
N LEU A 53 14.94 16.31 -12.86
CA LEU A 53 16.24 15.67 -12.73
C LEU A 53 17.34 16.53 -13.37
N PHE A 54 18.54 16.50 -12.77
CA PHE A 54 19.76 17.10 -13.33
C PHE A 54 19.61 18.57 -13.75
N ASN A 55 18.95 19.39 -12.93
CA ASN A 55 18.70 20.82 -13.21
C ASN A 55 18.01 21.07 -14.57
N GLY A 56 17.09 20.19 -14.96
CA GLY A 56 16.31 20.34 -16.19
C GLY A 56 17.01 19.85 -17.46
N ASN A 57 18.15 19.16 -17.35
CA ASN A 57 18.76 18.51 -18.50
C ASN A 57 17.86 17.35 -18.99
N GLN A 58 17.16 17.58 -20.09
CA GLN A 58 16.16 16.65 -20.64
C GLN A 58 16.75 15.33 -21.10
N GLU A 59 17.98 15.31 -21.63
CA GLU A 59 18.63 14.10 -22.14
C GLU A 59 19.00 13.16 -20.99
N LEU A 60 19.62 13.69 -19.94
CA LEU A 60 19.95 12.92 -18.74
C LEU A 60 18.68 12.48 -18.00
N ALA A 61 17.66 13.36 -17.92
CA ALA A 61 16.38 13.03 -17.30
C ALA A 61 15.68 11.89 -18.04
N LYS A 62 15.64 11.94 -19.39
CA LYS A 62 15.06 10.87 -20.22
C LYS A 62 15.82 9.56 -20.01
N THR A 63 17.15 9.61 -20.05
CA THR A 63 18.01 8.43 -19.85
C THR A 63 17.76 7.79 -18.49
N MET A 64 17.67 8.59 -17.42
CA MET A 64 17.37 8.09 -16.09
C MET A 64 15.98 7.47 -15.99
N ASN A 65 14.95 8.15 -16.52
CA ASN A 65 13.59 7.59 -16.53
C ASN A 65 13.54 6.27 -17.32
N THR A 66 14.18 6.18 -18.48
CA THR A 66 14.29 4.91 -19.23
C THR A 66 14.95 3.82 -18.40
N PHE A 67 16.11 4.11 -17.80
CA PHE A 67 16.82 3.15 -16.96
C PHE A 67 15.95 2.65 -15.80
N LEU A 68 15.26 3.54 -15.09
CA LEU A 68 14.38 3.17 -13.98
C LEU A 68 13.23 2.29 -14.45
N ASN A 69 12.58 2.63 -15.57
CA ASN A 69 11.47 1.84 -16.11
C ASN A 69 11.92 0.48 -16.66
N GLU A 70 13.11 0.38 -17.27
CA GLU A 70 13.66 -0.90 -17.71
C GLU A 70 14.02 -1.82 -16.54
N ASN A 71 14.43 -1.24 -15.40
CA ASN A 71 14.82 -1.96 -14.19
C ASN A 71 13.77 -1.84 -13.08
N TRP A 72 12.50 -1.68 -13.46
CA TRP A 72 11.43 -1.35 -12.51
C TRP A 72 11.27 -2.40 -11.40
N GLU A 73 11.53 -3.68 -11.67
CA GLU A 73 11.40 -4.75 -10.68
C GLU A 73 12.34 -4.54 -9.48
N ASP A 74 13.59 -4.18 -9.73
CA ASP A 74 14.58 -3.97 -8.68
C ASP A 74 14.31 -2.67 -7.91
N VAL A 75 13.85 -1.64 -8.61
CA VAL A 75 13.38 -0.41 -7.96
C VAL A 75 12.17 -0.74 -7.07
N TYR A 76 11.22 -1.53 -7.57
CA TYR A 76 10.03 -1.92 -6.82
C TYR A 76 10.38 -2.72 -5.57
N LYS A 77 11.32 -3.67 -5.65
CA LYS A 77 11.78 -4.44 -4.47
C LYS A 77 12.27 -3.53 -3.34
N GLN A 78 12.89 -2.41 -3.66
CA GLN A 78 13.34 -1.43 -2.65
C GLN A 78 12.19 -0.60 -2.08
N LEU A 79 11.22 -0.23 -2.92
CA LEU A 79 10.07 0.58 -2.51
C LEU A 79 8.98 -0.22 -1.79
N LYS A 80 8.83 -1.49 -2.12
CA LYS A 80 7.76 -2.39 -1.66
C LYS A 80 7.53 -2.34 -0.15
N PRO A 81 8.55 -2.45 0.73
CA PRO A 81 8.32 -2.41 2.18
C PRO A 81 7.65 -1.11 2.66
N SER A 82 7.99 0.04 2.05
CA SER A 82 7.42 1.34 2.39
C SER A 82 6.00 1.50 1.86
N ILE A 83 5.72 1.00 0.66
CA ILE A 83 4.39 0.98 0.06
C ILE A 83 3.45 0.11 0.91
N GLU A 84 3.88 -1.11 1.26
CA GLU A 84 3.10 -2.06 2.07
C GLU A 84 2.83 -1.53 3.47
N ARG A 85 3.84 -0.91 4.11
CA ARG A 85 3.64 -0.27 5.42
C ARG A 85 2.59 0.83 5.37
N SER A 86 2.70 1.72 4.38
CA SER A 86 1.74 2.83 4.22
C SER A 86 0.32 2.32 3.96
N PHE A 87 0.19 1.30 3.11
CA PHE A 87 -1.10 0.69 2.79
C PHE A 87 -1.70 -0.05 3.99
N SER A 88 -0.89 -0.82 4.72
CA SER A 88 -1.30 -1.51 5.95
C SER A 88 -1.81 -0.52 7.01
N GLN A 89 -1.12 0.61 7.23
CA GLN A 89 -1.55 1.64 8.17
C GLN A 89 -2.88 2.29 7.77
N LEU A 90 -3.03 2.61 6.47
CA LEU A 90 -4.26 3.18 5.93
C LEU A 90 -5.43 2.19 6.09
N MET A 91 -5.23 0.94 5.66
CA MET A 91 -6.27 -0.09 5.73
C MET A 91 -6.62 -0.48 7.16
N THR A 92 -5.65 -0.52 8.08
CA THR A 92 -5.92 -0.71 9.52
C THR A 92 -6.82 0.42 10.03
N THR A 93 -6.56 1.66 9.66
CA THR A 93 -7.36 2.82 10.08
C THR A 93 -8.80 2.74 9.54
N ILE A 94 -8.95 2.40 8.25
CA ILE A 94 -10.27 2.26 7.61
C ILE A 94 -11.03 1.07 8.22
N GLY A 95 -10.40 -0.10 8.27
CA GLY A 95 -10.97 -1.33 8.79
C GLY A 95 -11.40 -1.18 10.25
N SER A 96 -10.55 -0.60 11.10
CA SER A 96 -10.88 -0.39 12.52
C SER A 96 -12.13 0.48 12.68
N LYS A 97 -12.25 1.59 11.94
CA LYS A 97 -13.44 2.46 11.98
C LYS A 97 -14.72 1.75 11.55
N LEU A 98 -14.63 0.81 10.60
CA LEU A 98 -15.76 0.02 10.13
C LEU A 98 -16.17 -1.04 11.18
N LEU A 99 -15.19 -1.77 11.72
CA LEU A 99 -15.42 -2.86 12.67
C LEU A 99 -15.88 -2.36 14.05
N GLU A 100 -15.45 -1.19 14.49
CA GLU A 100 -15.93 -0.58 15.74
C GLU A 100 -17.43 -0.26 15.74
N LYS A 101 -18.04 -0.15 14.56
CA LYS A 101 -19.48 0.13 14.40
C LYS A 101 -20.28 -1.14 14.08
N THR A 102 -19.60 -2.26 13.88
CA THR A 102 -20.22 -3.50 13.42
C THR A 102 -20.10 -4.57 14.51
N PRO A 103 -21.20 -4.94 15.20
CA PRO A 103 -21.17 -6.01 16.18
C PRO A 103 -20.67 -7.33 15.59
N TYR A 104 -19.94 -8.11 16.39
CA TYR A 104 -19.33 -9.38 15.99
C TYR A 104 -20.37 -10.36 15.43
N SER A 105 -21.53 -10.46 16.06
CA SER A 105 -22.66 -11.30 15.62
C SER A 105 -23.24 -10.92 14.25
N LYS A 106 -23.04 -9.68 13.78
CA LYS A 106 -23.45 -9.28 12.42
C LYS A 106 -22.43 -9.70 11.36
N MET A 107 -21.17 -9.87 11.74
CA MET A 107 -20.09 -10.27 10.84
C MET A 107 -20.02 -11.80 10.71
N PHE A 108 -20.30 -12.50 11.81
CA PHE A 108 -20.29 -13.95 11.89
C PHE A 108 -21.64 -14.44 12.46
N PRO A 109 -22.73 -14.39 11.67
CA PRO A 109 -24.07 -14.72 12.15
C PRO A 109 -24.27 -16.19 12.48
N ASP A 110 -23.43 -17.09 11.95
CA ASP A 110 -23.54 -18.54 12.11
C ASP A 110 -22.51 -19.14 13.11
N MET A 111 -21.82 -18.28 13.89
CA MET A 111 -20.90 -18.68 14.97
C MET A 111 -21.51 -18.51 16.36
#